data_AF-A0AAV8ZQ60-F1
#
_entry.id   AF-A0AAV8ZQ60-F1
#
_cell.length_a   1.000
_cell.length_b   1.000
_cell.length_c   1.000
_cell.angle_alpha   90.00
_cell.angle_beta   90.00
_cell.angle_gamma   90.00
#
_symmetry.space_group_name_H-M   'P 1'
#
loop_
_entity.id
_entity.type
_entity.pdbx_description
1 polymer ?
#
loop_
_entity_poly.entity_id
_entity_poly.type
_entity_poly.pdbx_seq_one_letter_code
_entity_poly.pdbx_strand_id
1 'polypeptide(L)'
;YLNTHFIFKEVRRYGTLIDRPEWSRTRNNIGRCIFMFSLASNAIAVIIGTTLAYIFYKDGSAPFILTAKGRSLDASQELIALGVSNILGSFVKSMPVTGSFTRTAVNNASGVKTTAGGIITGIMILLALGFLTKTFEYIPKATLAAVILVSMYYLCDFEAFPMLWRTKKIDLIPLTVTLICSLALSLEYGILIGIATNMIFLLYASARPKLEIEKPSDDVYLVKLKTGIYFSAAEYVRKYILENCVGEKTTVIIDGKCLGNIDATVAKVGDSIYG
;
A
#
# COMPACT_ATOMS: atom_id res chain seq x y z
N TYR A 1 -25.18 8.46 -24.45
CA TYR A 1 -25.32 8.55 -22.99
C TYR A 1 -25.27 7.15 -22.37
N LEU A 2 -24.11 6.49 -22.46
CA LEU A 2 -23.88 5.22 -21.77
C LEU A 2 -23.59 5.54 -20.31
N ASN A 3 -24.52 5.14 -19.46
CA ASN A 3 -24.52 5.44 -18.04
C ASN A 3 -23.40 4.64 -17.35
N THR A 4 -22.23 5.25 -17.16
CA THR A 4 -21.08 4.69 -16.41
C THR A 4 -21.49 4.23 -15.00
N HIS A 5 -22.56 4.81 -14.46
CA HIS A 5 -23.18 4.41 -13.20
C HIS A 5 -23.84 3.03 -13.26
N PHE A 6 -24.31 2.58 -14.43
CA PHE A 6 -24.92 1.25 -14.61
C PHE A 6 -23.86 0.15 -14.58
N ILE A 7 -22.71 0.37 -15.24
CA ILE A 7 -21.62 -0.61 -15.30
C ILE A 7 -21.02 -0.85 -13.91
N PHE A 8 -20.76 0.20 -13.13
CA PHE A 8 -20.22 0.06 -11.77
C PHE A 8 -21.23 -0.55 -10.79
N LYS A 9 -22.53 -0.28 -10.96
CA LYS A 9 -23.58 -0.87 -10.13
C LYS A 9 -23.76 -2.36 -10.42
N GLU A 10 -23.66 -2.76 -11.68
CA GLU A 10 -23.69 -4.18 -12.06
C GLU A 10 -22.42 -4.89 -11.59
N VAL A 11 -21.22 -4.33 -11.78
CA VAL A 11 -19.95 -4.89 -11.25
C VAL A 11 -19.99 -5.08 -9.72
N ARG A 12 -20.55 -4.12 -8.98
CA ARG A 12 -20.72 -4.23 -7.50
C ARG A 12 -21.74 -5.31 -7.11
N ARG A 13 -22.74 -5.59 -7.96
CA ARG A 13 -23.72 -6.66 -7.77
C ARG A 13 -23.15 -8.05 -8.12
N TYR A 14 -22.10 -8.12 -8.95
CA TYR A 14 -21.48 -9.37 -9.44
C TYR A 14 -20.28 -9.89 -8.63
N GLY A 15 -19.79 -9.15 -7.62
CA GLY A 15 -18.64 -9.57 -6.79
C GLY A 15 -18.94 -10.63 -5.73
N THR A 16 -20.22 -10.87 -5.40
CA THR A 16 -20.64 -11.89 -4.43
C THR A 16 -21.04 -13.19 -5.14
N LEU A 17 -20.09 -14.12 -5.24
CA LEU A 17 -20.22 -15.48 -5.80
C LEU A 17 -21.14 -16.43 -4.98
N ILE A 18 -22.07 -15.91 -4.18
CA ILE A 18 -22.82 -16.73 -3.21
C ILE A 18 -24.15 -17.25 -3.75
N ASP A 19 -24.71 -16.66 -4.81
CA ASP A 19 -25.97 -17.16 -5.38
C ASP A 19 -26.01 -17.00 -6.90
N ARG A 20 -25.90 -18.12 -7.65
CA ARG A 20 -27.01 -18.73 -8.43
C ARG A 20 -26.52 -19.70 -9.52
N PRO A 21 -27.16 -20.87 -9.68
CA PRO A 21 -26.82 -21.91 -10.66
C PRO A 21 -27.33 -21.67 -12.10
N GLU A 22 -27.93 -20.51 -12.41
CA GLU A 22 -28.64 -20.28 -13.67
C GLU A 22 -27.87 -19.49 -14.73
N TRP A 23 -26.56 -19.25 -14.56
CA TRP A 23 -25.77 -18.63 -15.63
C TRP A 23 -25.34 -19.67 -16.68
N SER A 24 -26.36 -20.17 -17.39
CA SER A 24 -26.24 -21.08 -18.52
C SER A 24 -25.52 -20.39 -19.68
N ARG A 25 -24.69 -21.18 -20.38
CA ARG A 25 -23.81 -20.97 -21.55
C ARG A 25 -24.35 -20.14 -22.74
N THR A 26 -25.49 -19.46 -22.62
CA THR A 26 -26.44 -19.28 -23.72
C THR A 26 -26.74 -17.82 -24.10
N ARG A 27 -25.90 -16.82 -23.80
CA ARG A 27 -26.01 -15.55 -24.56
C ARG A 27 -24.75 -14.69 -24.67
N ASN A 28 -24.52 -14.27 -25.92
CA ASN A 28 -23.61 -13.29 -26.50
C ASN A 28 -22.14 -13.29 -26.04
N ASN A 29 -21.23 -13.19 -27.00
CA ASN A 29 -19.77 -13.12 -26.79
C ASN A 29 -19.39 -12.06 -25.73
N ILE A 30 -20.15 -10.96 -25.65
CA ILE A 30 -19.98 -9.89 -24.66
C ILE A 30 -20.20 -10.38 -23.22
N GLY A 31 -21.24 -11.19 -22.96
CA GLY A 31 -21.50 -11.74 -21.62
C GLY A 31 -20.42 -12.72 -21.18
N ARG A 32 -19.94 -13.55 -22.11
CA ARG A 32 -18.78 -14.44 -21.88
C ARG A 32 -17.51 -13.65 -21.58
N CYS A 33 -17.25 -12.57 -22.31
CA CYS A 33 -16.11 -11.70 -22.05
C CYS A 33 -16.22 -11.02 -20.69
N ILE A 34 -17.39 -10.50 -20.30
CA ILE A 34 -17.59 -9.84 -18.99
C ILE A 34 -17.44 -10.84 -17.84
N PHE A 35 -17.98 -12.05 -17.99
CA PHE A 35 -17.81 -13.11 -16.99
C PHE A 35 -16.36 -13.57 -16.88
N MET A 36 -15.68 -13.80 -18.01
CA MET A 36 -14.26 -14.14 -18.02
C MET A 36 -13.41 -13.01 -17.45
N PHE A 37 -13.74 -11.74 -17.73
CA PHE A 37 -13.03 -10.59 -17.17
C PHE A 37 -13.23 -10.50 -15.67
N SER A 38 -14.46 -10.67 -15.18
CA SER A 38 -14.77 -10.72 -13.74
C SER A 38 -13.97 -11.82 -13.03
N LEU A 39 -13.97 -13.03 -13.60
CA LEU A 39 -13.20 -14.17 -13.09
C LEU A 39 -11.67 -13.93 -13.14
N ALA A 40 -11.21 -13.23 -14.17
CA ALA A 40 -9.80 -12.93 -14.41
C ALA A 40 -9.30 -11.67 -13.68
N SER A 41 -10.16 -10.87 -13.04
CA SER A 41 -9.78 -9.61 -12.38
C SER A 41 -8.58 -9.78 -11.43
N ASN A 42 -8.59 -10.88 -10.67
CA ASN A 42 -7.50 -11.24 -9.76
C ASN A 42 -6.22 -11.68 -10.50
N ALA A 43 -6.37 -12.42 -11.60
CA ALA A 43 -5.24 -12.85 -12.43
C ALA A 43 -4.61 -11.67 -13.18
N ILE A 44 -5.42 -10.73 -13.66
CA ILE A 44 -4.98 -9.50 -14.33
C ILE A 44 -4.15 -8.65 -13.35
N ALA A 45 -4.60 -8.50 -12.11
CA ALA A 45 -3.82 -7.78 -11.08
C ALA A 45 -2.44 -8.40 -10.85
N VAL A 46 -2.35 -9.74 -10.78
CA VAL A 46 -1.08 -10.46 -10.63
C VAL A 46 -0.19 -10.26 -11.87
N ILE A 47 -0.75 -10.37 -13.08
CA ILE A 47 0.01 -10.21 -14.33
C ILE A 47 0.55 -8.78 -14.45
N ILE A 48 -0.28 -7.77 -14.20
CA ILE A 48 0.12 -6.35 -14.24
C ILE A 48 1.20 -6.08 -13.19
N GLY A 49 0.99 -6.54 -11.95
CA GLY A 49 1.95 -6.37 -10.86
C GLY A 49 3.30 -7.01 -11.18
N THR A 50 3.31 -8.24 -11.69
CA THR A 50 4.53 -8.96 -12.07
C THR A 50 5.24 -8.29 -13.24
N THR A 51 4.50 -7.81 -14.24
CA THR A 51 5.06 -7.11 -15.41
C THR A 51 5.70 -5.78 -15.03
N LEU A 52 5.02 -5.00 -14.19
CA LEU A 52 5.58 -3.75 -13.66
C LEU A 52 6.84 -4.01 -12.84
N ALA A 53 6.82 -5.00 -11.95
CA ALA A 53 7.99 -5.39 -11.16
C ALA A 53 9.18 -5.75 -12.05
N TYR A 54 8.94 -6.49 -13.12
CA TYR A 54 9.96 -6.87 -14.09
C TYR A 54 10.55 -5.66 -14.82
N ILE A 55 9.72 -4.69 -15.21
CA ILE A 55 10.20 -3.45 -15.85
C ILE A 55 11.10 -2.67 -14.88
N PHE A 56 10.65 -2.44 -13.64
CA PHE A 56 11.45 -1.74 -12.63
C PHE A 56 12.77 -2.45 -12.32
N TYR A 57 12.72 -3.78 -12.16
CA TYR A 57 13.91 -4.60 -11.95
C TYR A 57 14.91 -4.46 -13.10
N LYS A 58 14.43 -4.47 -14.35
CA LYS A 58 15.26 -4.30 -15.55
C LYS A 58 15.91 -2.92 -15.63
N ASP A 59 15.20 -1.87 -15.22
CA ASP A 59 15.69 -0.49 -15.24
C ASP A 59 16.72 -0.20 -14.12
N GLY A 60 17.16 -1.22 -13.37
CA GLY A 60 18.16 -1.09 -12.30
C GLY A 60 17.67 -0.30 -11.08
N SER A 61 16.41 0.12 -11.10
CA SER A 61 15.74 0.76 -9.98
C SER A 61 15.16 -0.36 -9.11
N ALA A 62 15.71 -0.59 -7.92
CA ALA A 62 15.03 -1.37 -6.90
C ALA A 62 14.19 -0.38 -6.06
N PRO A 63 12.96 -0.01 -6.48
CA PRO A 63 12.17 1.01 -5.80
C PRO A 63 11.85 0.65 -4.35
N PHE A 64 11.92 -0.65 -3.99
CA PHE A 64 11.44 -1.17 -2.73
C PHE A 64 12.45 -2.14 -2.09
N ILE A 65 13.41 -1.58 -1.37
CA ILE A 65 14.31 -2.37 -0.52
C ILE A 65 13.69 -2.43 0.88
N LEU A 66 13.23 -3.61 1.29
CA LEU A 66 12.70 -3.86 2.62
C LEU A 66 13.85 -4.31 3.52
N THR A 67 14.07 -3.61 4.63
CA THR A 67 15.10 -4.01 5.61
C THR A 67 14.43 -4.71 6.78
N ALA A 68 14.63 -6.02 6.91
CA ALA A 68 14.14 -6.80 8.05
C ALA A 68 15.32 -7.54 8.70
N LYS A 69 15.51 -7.34 10.02
CA LYS A 69 16.56 -8.00 10.83
C LYS A 69 17.96 -7.96 10.19
N GLY A 70 18.38 -6.80 9.68
CA GLY A 70 19.72 -6.60 9.12
C GLY A 70 19.95 -7.25 7.75
N ARG A 71 18.90 -7.75 7.08
CA ARG A 71 18.94 -8.19 5.68
C ARG A 71 18.09 -7.28 4.82
N SER A 72 18.67 -6.81 3.72
CA SER A 72 17.95 -6.13 2.65
C SER A 72 17.26 -7.17 1.77
N LEU A 73 15.95 -7.09 1.66
CA LEU A 73 15.11 -7.87 0.76
C LEU A 73 14.69 -6.96 -0.41
N ASP A 74 14.84 -7.45 -1.63
CA ASP A 74 14.36 -6.79 -2.83
C ASP A 74 12.90 -7.18 -3.09
N ALA A 75 11.97 -6.25 -2.87
CA ALA A 75 10.56 -6.54 -3.05
C ALA A 75 10.18 -6.73 -4.53
N SER A 76 10.95 -6.17 -5.47
CA SER A 76 10.74 -6.42 -6.90
C SER A 76 11.00 -7.89 -7.23
N GLN A 77 12.07 -8.46 -6.67
CA GLN A 77 12.39 -9.88 -6.82
C GLN A 77 11.32 -10.77 -6.17
N GLU A 78 10.82 -10.41 -4.98
CA GLU A 78 9.75 -11.15 -4.32
C GLU A 78 8.45 -11.14 -5.13
N LEU A 79 8.10 -9.99 -5.74
CA LEU A 79 6.92 -9.85 -6.57
C LEU A 79 7.00 -10.70 -7.85
N ILE A 80 8.18 -10.75 -8.50
CA ILE A 80 8.43 -11.65 -9.62
C ILE A 80 8.29 -13.12 -9.20
N ALA A 81 8.87 -13.50 -8.05
CA ALA A 81 8.78 -14.86 -7.53
C ALA A 81 7.33 -15.29 -7.24
N LEU A 82 6.52 -14.41 -6.65
CA LEU A 82 5.08 -14.64 -6.43
C LEU A 82 4.31 -14.76 -7.75
N GLY A 83 4.61 -13.91 -8.73
CA GLY A 83 4.01 -13.96 -10.06
C GLY A 83 4.26 -15.28 -10.78
N VAL A 84 5.54 -15.69 -10.86
CA VAL A 84 5.95 -16.97 -11.45
C VAL A 84 5.33 -18.15 -10.70
N SER A 85 5.29 -18.10 -9.35
CA SER A 85 4.67 -19.16 -8.54
C SER A 85 3.17 -19.33 -8.86
N ASN A 86 2.44 -18.23 -9.05
CA ASN A 86 1.03 -18.27 -9.41
C ASN A 86 0.79 -18.72 -10.86
N ILE A 87 1.67 -18.35 -11.79
CA ILE A 87 1.63 -18.87 -13.18
C ILE A 87 1.81 -20.39 -13.17
N LEU A 88 2.84 -20.90 -12.49
CA LEU A 88 3.08 -22.33 -12.36
C LEU A 88 1.92 -23.05 -11.64
N GLY A 89 1.38 -22.43 -10.58
CA GLY A 89 0.22 -22.95 -9.85
C GLY A 89 -1.06 -23.06 -10.68
N SER A 90 -1.23 -22.20 -11.69
CA SER A 90 -2.42 -22.20 -12.55
C SER A 90 -2.57 -23.51 -13.35
N PHE A 91 -1.45 -24.14 -13.74
CA PHE A 91 -1.44 -25.41 -14.49
C PHE A 91 -1.98 -26.59 -13.68
N VAL A 92 -1.93 -26.51 -12.35
CA VAL A 92 -2.39 -27.56 -11.43
C VAL A 92 -3.71 -27.20 -10.72
N LYS A 93 -4.45 -26.20 -11.23
CA LYS A 93 -5.69 -25.68 -10.63
C LYS A 93 -5.50 -25.17 -9.20
N SER A 94 -4.33 -24.61 -8.88
CA SER A 94 -4.06 -24.00 -7.58
C SER A 94 -4.87 -22.72 -7.39
N MET A 95 -5.24 -22.43 -6.14
CA MET A 95 -5.71 -21.10 -5.77
C MET A 95 -4.54 -20.10 -5.78
N PRO A 96 -4.80 -18.79 -5.97
CA PRO A 96 -3.77 -17.76 -5.86
C PRO A 96 -3.06 -17.83 -4.51
N VAL A 97 -1.74 -17.92 -4.55
CA VAL A 97 -0.87 -18.01 -3.37
C VAL A 97 -0.26 -16.64 -3.10
N THR A 98 -0.17 -16.31 -1.80
CA THR A 98 0.47 -15.10 -1.30
C THR A 98 1.48 -15.44 -0.21
N GLY A 99 2.36 -14.50 0.13
CA GLY A 99 3.23 -14.62 1.29
C GLY A 99 2.43 -14.70 2.59
N SER A 100 2.72 -15.70 3.43
CA SER A 100 2.04 -15.87 4.72
C SER A 100 2.98 -15.44 5.86
N PHE A 101 2.62 -14.35 6.54
CA PHE A 101 3.34 -13.85 7.71
C PHE A 101 3.38 -14.91 8.81
N THR A 102 2.25 -15.54 9.13
CA THR A 102 2.14 -16.56 10.18
C THR A 102 3.04 -17.77 9.89
N ARG A 103 3.00 -18.33 8.67
CA ARG A 103 3.83 -19.50 8.32
C ARG A 103 5.32 -19.16 8.35
N THR A 104 5.69 -17.96 7.88
CA THR A 104 7.08 -17.51 7.86
C THR A 104 7.61 -17.26 9.27
N ALA A 105 6.79 -16.70 10.16
CA ALA A 105 7.14 -16.48 11.56
C ALA A 105 7.41 -17.80 12.30
N VAL A 106 6.54 -18.80 12.12
CA VAL A 106 6.73 -20.15 12.69
C VAL A 106 7.97 -20.81 12.09
N ASN A 107 8.16 -20.75 10.78
CA ASN A 107 9.34 -21.33 10.12
C ASN A 107 10.66 -20.72 10.64
N ASN A 108 10.67 -19.40 10.88
CA ASN A 108 11.80 -18.71 11.48
C ASN A 108 11.99 -19.08 12.96
N ALA A 109 10.90 -19.26 13.73
CA ALA A 109 10.96 -19.71 15.13
C ALA A 109 11.49 -21.15 15.25
N SER A 110 11.19 -22.01 14.28
CA SER A 110 11.72 -23.38 14.17
C SER A 110 13.20 -23.45 13.75
N GLY A 111 13.88 -22.32 13.56
CA GLY A 111 15.30 -22.27 13.23
C GLY A 111 15.65 -22.61 11.78
N VAL A 112 14.67 -22.59 10.86
CA VAL A 112 14.92 -22.87 9.44
C VAL A 112 15.68 -21.70 8.81
N LYS A 113 16.89 -21.99 8.31
CA LYS A 113 17.80 -20.99 7.74
C LYS A 113 17.75 -20.90 6.21
N THR A 114 17.20 -21.91 5.55
CA THR A 114 17.21 -22.08 4.08
C THR A 114 15.81 -22.20 3.50
N THR A 115 15.60 -21.74 2.27
CA THR A 115 14.34 -21.87 1.52
C THR A 115 13.93 -23.33 1.27
N ALA A 116 14.86 -24.28 1.37
CA ALA A 116 14.61 -25.72 1.29
C ALA A 116 13.57 -26.23 2.32
N GLY A 117 13.37 -25.52 3.45
CA GLY A 117 12.31 -25.86 4.41
C GLY A 117 10.90 -25.82 3.81
N GLY A 118 10.68 -24.97 2.80
CA GLY A 118 9.42 -24.93 2.04
C GLY A 118 9.17 -26.21 1.24
N ILE A 119 10.22 -26.80 0.66
CA ILE A 119 10.13 -28.06 -0.10
C ILE A 119 9.74 -29.21 0.83
N ILE A 120 10.42 -29.32 1.98
CA ILE A 120 10.12 -30.35 3.00
C ILE A 120 8.66 -30.21 3.47
N THR A 121 8.23 -28.98 3.76
CA THR A 121 6.85 -28.70 4.16
C THR A 121 5.85 -29.10 3.05
N GLY A 122 6.16 -28.81 1.79
CA GLY A 122 5.34 -29.21 0.65
C GLY A 122 5.22 -30.73 0.50
N ILE A 123 6.33 -31.46 0.59
CA ILE A 123 6.35 -32.93 0.55
C ILE A 123 5.52 -33.52 1.71
N MET A 124 5.68 -32.98 2.91
CA MET A 124 4.91 -33.40 4.09
C MET A 124 3.41 -33.18 3.89
N ILE A 125 2.99 -32.06 3.29
CA ILE A 125 1.58 -31.81 2.97
C ILE A 125 1.07 -32.82 1.93
N LEU A 126 1.85 -33.12 0.88
CA LEU A 126 1.46 -34.11 -0.13
C LEU A 126 1.32 -35.52 0.48
N LEU A 127 2.24 -35.91 1.35
CA LEU A 127 2.15 -37.19 2.07
C LEU A 127 0.95 -37.21 3.02
N ALA A 128 0.72 -36.13 3.77
CA ALA A 128 -0.44 -36.02 4.65
C ALA A 128 -1.76 -36.11 3.88
N LEU A 129 -1.88 -35.46 2.72
CA LEU A 129 -3.05 -35.59 1.87
C LEU A 129 -3.17 -36.99 1.26
N GLY A 130 -2.06 -37.64 0.87
CA GLY A 130 -2.09 -39.00 0.34
C GLY A 130 -2.56 -40.04 1.36
N PHE A 131 -2.05 -39.97 2.59
CA PHE A 131 -2.26 -41.02 3.60
C PHE A 131 -3.32 -40.66 4.67
N LEU A 132 -3.45 -39.40 5.07
CA LEU A 132 -4.30 -38.96 6.20
C LEU A 132 -5.63 -38.33 5.77
N THR A 133 -5.96 -38.26 4.47
CA THR A 133 -7.23 -37.65 4.01
C THR A 133 -8.46 -38.29 4.69
N LYS A 134 -8.47 -39.61 4.88
CA LYS A 134 -9.57 -40.31 5.57
C LYS A 134 -9.69 -39.92 7.05
N THR A 135 -8.58 -39.57 7.69
CA THR A 135 -8.58 -39.09 9.08
C THR A 135 -9.07 -37.65 9.18
N PHE A 136 -8.73 -36.80 8.21
CA PHE A 136 -9.15 -35.40 8.19
C PHE A 136 -10.67 -35.20 8.01
N GLU A 137 -11.38 -36.18 7.46
CA GLU A 137 -12.84 -36.15 7.34
C GLU A 137 -13.54 -36.08 8.72
N TYR A 138 -12.92 -36.62 9.77
CA TYR A 138 -13.48 -36.60 11.12
C TYR A 138 -13.26 -35.28 11.86
N ILE A 139 -12.54 -34.32 11.29
CA ILE A 139 -12.23 -33.06 11.98
C ILE A 139 -13.49 -32.18 12.03
N PRO A 140 -13.99 -31.82 13.23
CA PRO A 140 -15.14 -30.94 13.35
C PRO A 140 -14.86 -29.55 12.78
N LYS A 141 -15.83 -28.98 12.05
CA LYS A 141 -15.74 -27.62 11.51
C LYS A 141 -15.49 -26.56 12.60
N ALA A 142 -15.98 -26.80 13.82
CA ALA A 142 -15.77 -25.93 14.97
C ALA A 142 -14.27 -25.77 15.31
N THR A 143 -13.48 -26.84 15.20
CA THR A 143 -12.03 -26.80 15.45
C THR A 143 -11.32 -25.94 14.40
N LEU A 144 -11.70 -26.05 13.13
CA LEU A 144 -11.13 -25.20 12.07
C LEU A 144 -11.47 -23.73 12.30
N ALA A 145 -12.71 -23.41 12.69
CA ALA A 145 -13.11 -22.05 13.00
C ALA A 145 -12.32 -21.47 14.19
N ALA A 146 -12.10 -22.26 15.24
CA ALA A 146 -11.31 -21.84 16.40
C ALA A 146 -9.86 -21.51 16.00
N VAL A 147 -9.22 -22.34 15.16
CA VAL A 147 -7.85 -22.08 14.67
C VAL A 147 -7.76 -20.77 13.87
N ILE A 148 -8.78 -20.48 13.04
CA ILE A 148 -8.83 -19.22 12.27
C ILE A 148 -8.98 -18.02 13.21
N LEU A 149 -9.87 -18.08 14.20
CA LEU A 149 -10.07 -16.98 15.17
C LEU A 149 -8.81 -16.67 15.97
N VAL A 150 -8.12 -17.72 16.46
CA VAL A 150 -6.84 -17.55 17.17
C VAL A 150 -5.78 -16.95 16.26
N SER A 151 -5.70 -17.39 15.00
CA SER A 151 -4.74 -16.85 14.02
C SER A 151 -5.00 -15.37 13.72
N MET A 152 -6.27 -14.96 13.65
CA MET A 152 -6.65 -13.55 13.42
C MET A 152 -6.30 -12.67 14.61
N TYR A 153 -6.45 -13.19 15.85
CA TYR A 153 -6.09 -12.46 17.06
C TYR A 153 -4.61 -12.06 17.07
N TYR A 154 -3.71 -12.98 16.71
CA TYR A 154 -2.28 -12.70 16.62
C TYR A 154 -1.87 -11.81 15.44
N LEU A 155 -2.74 -11.65 14.44
CA LEU A 155 -2.47 -10.77 13.30
C LEU A 155 -2.84 -9.31 13.59
N CYS A 156 -3.74 -9.07 14.54
CA CYS A 156 -4.20 -7.74 14.88
C CYS A 156 -3.23 -7.07 15.86
N ASP A 157 -2.55 -6.01 15.42
CA ASP A 157 -1.71 -5.17 16.27
C ASP A 157 -2.56 -4.13 17.01
N PHE A 158 -3.00 -4.50 18.21
CA PHE A 158 -3.79 -3.62 19.08
C PHE A 158 -2.96 -2.49 19.71
N GLU A 159 -1.63 -2.58 19.72
CA GLU A 159 -0.74 -1.58 20.31
C GLU A 159 -0.50 -0.38 19.38
N ALA A 160 -0.66 -0.57 18.07
CA ALA A 160 -0.54 0.49 17.07
C ALA A 160 -1.53 1.65 17.32
N PHE A 161 -2.77 1.36 17.70
CA PHE A 161 -3.80 2.39 17.89
C PHE A 161 -3.47 3.40 19.01
N PRO A 162 -3.17 2.98 20.26
CA PRO A 162 -2.78 3.93 21.32
C PRO A 162 -1.45 4.64 21.03
N MET A 163 -0.52 3.99 20.32
CA MET A 163 0.74 4.60 19.90
C MET A 163 0.52 5.77 18.94
N LEU A 164 -0.33 5.58 17.91
CA LEU A 164 -0.68 6.65 16.97
C LEU A 164 -1.44 7.79 17.67
N TRP A 165 -2.36 7.46 18.59
CA TRP A 165 -3.12 8.46 19.34
C TRP A 165 -2.24 9.38 20.20
N ARG A 166 -1.20 8.81 20.84
CA ARG A 166 -0.25 9.58 21.65
C ARG A 166 0.72 10.42 20.81
N THR A 167 1.03 9.99 19.60
CA THR A 167 2.03 10.66 18.74
C THR A 167 1.39 11.78 17.91
N LYS A 168 0.43 11.44 17.04
CA LYS A 168 -0.23 12.38 16.14
C LYS A 168 -1.64 11.91 15.83
N LYS A 169 -2.63 12.61 16.39
CA LYS A 169 -4.06 12.32 16.17
C LYS A 169 -4.46 12.34 14.68
N ILE A 170 -3.76 13.15 13.88
CA ILE A 170 -4.03 13.29 12.44
C ILE A 170 -3.69 12.02 11.65
N ASP A 171 -2.71 11.23 12.12
CA ASP A 171 -2.29 9.98 11.48
C ASP A 171 -3.30 8.84 11.74
N LEU A 172 -4.25 9.05 12.65
CA LEU A 172 -5.36 8.13 12.91
C LEU A 172 -6.45 8.18 11.83
N ILE A 173 -6.52 9.28 11.07
CA ILE A 173 -7.56 9.47 10.04
C ILE A 173 -7.37 8.45 8.89
N PRO A 174 -6.19 8.30 8.27
CA PRO A 174 -5.98 7.28 7.25
C PRO A 174 -6.27 5.86 7.76
N LEU A 175 -5.88 5.55 9.01
CA LEU A 175 -6.11 4.24 9.62
C LEU A 175 -7.62 3.94 9.75
N THR A 176 -8.38 4.86 10.35
CA THR A 176 -9.82 4.68 10.58
C THR A 176 -10.62 4.68 9.29
N VAL A 177 -10.30 5.57 8.34
CA VAL A 177 -10.93 5.61 7.02
C VAL A 177 -10.71 4.30 6.28
N THR A 178 -9.46 3.80 6.24
CA THR A 178 -9.15 2.54 5.56
C THR A 178 -9.88 1.36 6.19
N LEU A 179 -9.95 1.30 7.53
CA LEU A 179 -10.64 0.25 8.26
C LEU A 179 -12.16 0.25 7.98
N ILE A 180 -12.80 1.42 8.10
CA ILE A 180 -14.24 1.57 7.88
C ILE A 180 -14.59 1.26 6.42
N CYS A 181 -13.83 1.78 5.47
CA CYS A 181 -14.06 1.53 4.04
C CYS A 181 -13.86 0.06 3.69
N SER A 182 -12.84 -0.61 4.25
CA SER A 182 -12.61 -2.05 4.00
C SER A 182 -13.75 -2.91 4.53
N LEU A 183 -14.33 -2.54 5.69
CA LEU A 183 -15.45 -3.26 6.29
C LEU A 183 -16.78 -2.99 5.55
N ALA A 184 -17.00 -1.77 5.06
CA ALA A 184 -18.27 -1.36 4.45
C ALA A 184 -18.37 -1.63 2.93
N LEU A 185 -17.27 -1.50 2.19
CA LEU A 185 -17.27 -1.48 0.71
C LEU A 185 -16.56 -2.69 0.07
N SER A 186 -15.97 -3.58 0.87
CA SER A 186 -15.02 -4.65 0.50
C SER A 186 -13.55 -4.24 0.57
N LEU A 187 -12.69 -5.23 0.79
CA LEU A 187 -11.25 -5.06 1.01
C LEU A 187 -10.55 -4.33 -0.13
N GLU A 188 -10.88 -4.65 -1.39
CA GLU A 188 -10.26 -4.05 -2.58
C GLU A 188 -10.43 -2.53 -2.61
N TYR A 189 -11.67 -2.05 -2.44
CA TYR A 189 -11.98 -0.62 -2.39
C TYR A 189 -11.42 0.04 -1.14
N GLY A 190 -11.42 -0.66 -0.01
CA GLY A 190 -10.81 -0.18 1.23
C GLY A 190 -9.32 0.14 1.06
N ILE A 191 -8.56 -0.75 0.43
CA ILE A 191 -7.14 -0.55 0.13
C ILE A 191 -6.94 0.67 -0.80
N LEU A 192 -7.71 0.77 -1.89
CA LEU A 192 -7.61 1.90 -2.83
C LEU A 192 -7.91 3.25 -2.17
N ILE A 193 -8.98 3.32 -1.38
CA ILE A 193 -9.36 4.54 -0.65
C ILE A 193 -8.31 4.89 0.42
N GLY A 194 -7.76 3.87 1.09
CA GLY A 194 -6.69 4.05 2.06
C GLY A 194 -5.43 4.64 1.44
N ILE A 195 -4.98 4.10 0.30
CA ILE A 195 -3.84 4.64 -0.46
C ILE A 195 -4.11 6.08 -0.89
N ALA A 196 -5.29 6.35 -1.45
CA ALA A 196 -5.66 7.70 -1.90
C ALA A 196 -5.68 8.70 -0.73
N THR A 197 -6.23 8.29 0.41
CA THR A 197 -6.27 9.11 1.63
C THR A 197 -4.86 9.38 2.13
N ASN A 198 -4.01 8.36 2.23
CA ASN A 198 -2.62 8.53 2.65
C ASN A 198 -1.84 9.45 1.71
N MET A 199 -2.06 9.33 0.40
CA MET A 199 -1.46 10.21 -0.61
C MET A 199 -1.88 11.67 -0.41
N ILE A 200 -3.16 11.94 -0.16
CA ILE A 200 -3.66 13.28 0.14
C ILE A 200 -3.01 13.84 1.42
N PHE A 201 -2.91 13.03 2.48
CA PHE A 201 -2.26 13.44 3.73
C PHE A 201 -0.78 13.77 3.54
N LEU A 202 -0.06 12.93 2.78
CA LEU A 202 1.35 13.16 2.46
C LEU A 202 1.55 14.43 1.63
N LEU A 203 0.70 14.65 0.63
CA LEU A 203 0.71 15.88 -0.17
C LEU A 203 0.40 17.11 0.67
N TYR A 204 -0.58 17.04 1.57
CA TYR A 204 -0.91 18.14 2.48
C TYR A 204 0.24 18.46 3.43
N ALA A 205 0.88 17.44 4.02
CA ALA A 205 2.04 17.62 4.87
C ALA A 205 3.23 18.21 4.10
N SER A 206 3.43 17.81 2.84
CA SER A 206 4.47 18.36 1.98
C SER A 206 4.18 19.80 1.53
N ALA A 207 2.92 20.19 1.38
CA ALA A 207 2.51 21.54 0.96
C ALA A 207 2.62 22.58 2.08
N ARG A 208 2.65 22.15 3.35
CA ARG A 208 2.79 23.03 4.53
C ARG A 208 4.02 22.66 5.35
N PRO A 209 5.23 22.93 4.85
CA PRO A 209 6.45 22.71 5.60
C PRO A 209 6.46 23.60 6.86
N LYS A 210 7.09 23.10 7.93
CA LYS A 210 7.29 23.91 9.15
C LYS A 210 8.41 24.92 8.88
N LEU A 211 8.08 26.20 9.05
CA LEU A 211 8.98 27.33 8.90
C LEU A 211 9.29 27.88 10.29
N GLU A 212 10.56 28.17 10.55
CA GLU A 212 10.99 28.87 11.77
C GLU A 212 11.60 30.20 11.37
N ILE A 213 11.08 31.30 11.91
CA ILE A 213 11.59 32.65 11.70
C ILE A 213 12.31 33.08 12.97
N GLU A 214 13.57 33.44 12.83
CA GLU A 214 14.37 34.08 13.89
C GLU A 214 14.62 35.54 13.50
N LYS A 215 14.54 36.46 14.46
CA LYS A 215 14.86 37.88 14.25
C LYS A 215 16.18 38.21 14.95
N PRO A 216 17.34 38.05 14.28
CA PRO A 216 18.65 38.34 14.88
C PRO A 216 18.94 39.84 15.05
N SER A 217 18.27 40.73 14.31
CA SER A 217 18.44 42.19 14.41
C SER A 217 17.17 42.90 13.93
N ASP A 218 16.98 44.19 14.27
CA ASP A 218 15.70 44.87 14.02
C ASP A 218 15.30 44.94 12.53
N ASP A 219 16.29 44.88 11.63
CA ASP A 219 16.13 44.95 10.17
C ASP A 219 16.37 43.61 9.45
N VAL A 220 16.71 42.52 10.16
CA VAL A 220 17.07 41.22 9.55
C VAL A 220 16.18 40.10 10.07
N TYR A 221 15.53 39.38 9.15
CA TYR A 221 14.77 38.16 9.44
C TYR A 221 15.49 36.95 8.85
N LEU A 222 15.70 35.92 9.66
CA LEU A 222 16.29 34.64 9.26
C LEU A 222 15.18 33.59 9.18
N VAL A 223 14.88 33.13 7.98
CA VAL A 223 13.88 32.06 7.73
C VAL A 223 14.63 30.74 7.57
N LYS A 224 14.50 29.85 8.56
CA LYS A 224 15.10 28.51 8.51
C LYS A 224 14.13 27.51 7.88
N LEU A 225 14.58 26.90 6.79
CA LEU A 225 13.86 25.84 6.11
C LEU A 225 14.37 24.48 6.60
N LYS A 226 13.49 23.71 7.24
CA LYS A 226 13.84 22.36 7.72
C LYS A 226 13.68 21.25 6.67
N THR A 227 13.00 21.54 5.56
CA THR A 227 12.68 20.56 4.52
C THR A 227 12.83 21.18 3.12
N GLY A 228 12.99 20.33 2.10
CA GLY A 228 12.92 20.75 0.70
C GLY A 228 11.60 21.45 0.37
N ILE A 229 11.67 22.48 -0.48
CA ILE A 229 10.48 23.21 -0.96
C ILE A 229 10.15 22.68 -2.35
N TYR A 230 8.96 22.12 -2.49
CA TYR A 230 8.38 21.73 -3.76
C TYR A 230 7.36 22.77 -4.23
N PHE A 231 6.92 22.68 -5.49
CA PHE A 231 5.88 23.55 -6.05
C PHE A 231 4.66 23.69 -5.11
N SER A 232 4.22 22.60 -4.50
CA SER A 232 3.08 22.57 -3.58
C SER A 232 3.25 23.47 -2.34
N ALA A 233 4.48 23.78 -1.94
CA ALA A 233 4.80 24.61 -0.77
C ALA A 233 5.19 26.05 -1.12
N ALA A 234 5.50 26.36 -2.39
CA ALA A 234 6.06 27.64 -2.80
C ALA A 234 5.18 28.84 -2.39
N GLU A 235 3.88 28.77 -2.69
CA GLU A 235 2.95 29.86 -2.39
C GLU A 235 2.69 30.02 -0.89
N TYR A 236 2.69 28.90 -0.16
CA TYR A 236 2.54 28.92 1.30
C TYR A 236 3.73 29.63 1.96
N VAL A 237 4.96 29.31 1.54
CA VAL A 237 6.18 29.96 2.03
C VAL A 237 6.17 31.44 1.71
N ARG A 238 5.85 31.82 0.46
CA ARG A 238 5.74 33.22 0.05
C ARG A 238 4.77 34.00 0.92
N LYS A 239 3.54 33.48 1.08
CA LYS A 239 2.51 34.12 1.90
C LYS A 239 2.94 34.25 3.36
N TYR A 240 3.57 33.21 3.91
CA TYR A 240 4.04 33.22 5.29
C TYR A 240 5.17 34.23 5.54
N ILE A 241 6.08 34.41 4.58
CA ILE A 241 7.14 35.44 4.67
C ILE A 241 6.52 36.83 4.60
N LEU A 242 5.60 37.07 3.67
CA LEU A 242 4.94 38.37 3.51
C LEU A 242 4.08 38.76 4.74
N GLU A 243 3.42 37.81 5.37
CA GLU A 243 2.60 38.07 6.58
C GLU A 243 3.45 38.34 7.83
N ASN A 244 4.62 37.73 7.97
CA ASN A 244 5.44 37.82 9.19
C ASN A 244 6.63 38.79 9.09
N CYS A 245 7.10 39.12 7.88
CA CYS A 245 8.25 40.01 7.65
C CYS A 245 7.78 41.37 7.10
N VAL A 246 7.04 42.13 7.92
CA VAL A 246 6.50 43.45 7.54
C VAL A 246 7.50 44.56 7.92
N GLY A 247 8.05 45.27 6.93
CA GLY A 247 8.89 46.46 7.13
C GLY A 247 9.43 47.08 5.83
N GLU A 248 9.58 48.41 5.77
CA GLU A 248 10.01 49.15 4.55
C GLU A 248 11.48 48.95 4.15
N LYS A 249 12.34 48.37 5.03
CA LYS A 249 13.76 48.07 4.78
C LYS A 249 14.24 46.78 5.47
N THR A 250 13.51 45.68 5.27
CA THR A 250 13.85 44.40 5.90
C THR A 250 14.65 43.49 4.97
N THR A 251 15.84 43.06 5.41
CA THR A 251 16.61 42.03 4.72
C THR A 251 16.15 40.66 5.20
N VAL A 252 15.60 39.85 4.31
CA VAL A 252 15.18 38.47 4.60
C VAL A 252 16.27 37.52 4.13
N ILE A 253 16.89 36.80 5.06
CA ILE A 253 17.87 35.76 4.80
C ILE A 253 17.19 34.41 4.92
N ILE A 254 17.17 33.64 3.82
CA ILE A 254 16.63 32.27 3.82
C ILE A 254 17.80 31.31 4.06
N ASP A 255 17.81 30.62 5.20
CA ASP A 255 18.81 29.59 5.49
C ASP A 255 18.44 28.29 4.77
N GLY A 256 19.22 27.97 3.73
CA GLY A 256 19.06 26.78 2.91
C GLY A 256 19.99 25.63 3.25
N LYS A 257 20.65 25.61 4.41
CA LYS A 257 21.54 24.49 4.78
C LYS A 257 20.88 23.11 4.75
N CYS A 258 19.56 23.04 4.95
CA CYS A 258 18.77 21.80 4.95
C CYS A 258 17.88 21.65 3.70
N LEU A 259 18.10 22.44 2.64
CA LEU A 259 17.34 22.32 1.39
C LEU A 259 17.80 21.08 0.62
N GLY A 260 16.98 20.03 0.65
CA GLY A 260 17.28 18.77 -0.04
C GLY A 260 17.06 18.84 -1.57
N ASN A 261 15.95 19.44 -2.01
CA ASN A 261 15.61 19.62 -3.43
C ASN A 261 14.76 20.88 -3.59
N ILE A 262 14.91 21.57 -4.74
CA ILE A 262 14.17 22.76 -5.14
C ILE A 262 13.65 22.55 -6.55
N ASP A 263 12.37 22.84 -6.76
CA ASP A 263 11.76 22.81 -8.09
C ASP A 263 11.94 24.16 -8.80
N ALA A 264 12.00 24.16 -10.13
CA ALA A 264 12.15 25.36 -10.96
C ALA A 264 11.02 26.39 -10.71
N THR A 265 9.84 25.93 -10.32
CA THR A 265 8.73 26.82 -9.97
C THR A 265 8.98 27.57 -8.66
N VAL A 266 9.67 26.97 -7.69
CA VAL A 266 10.05 27.63 -6.44
C VAL A 266 11.07 28.74 -6.73
N ALA A 267 12.02 28.50 -7.63
CA ALA A 267 12.99 29.51 -8.05
C ALA A 267 12.29 30.74 -8.66
N LYS A 268 11.31 30.54 -9.56
CA LYS A 268 10.52 31.63 -10.14
C LYS A 268 9.72 32.42 -9.10
N VAL A 269 9.14 31.74 -8.11
CA VAL A 269 8.40 32.39 -7.02
C VAL A 269 9.36 33.19 -6.12
N GLY A 270 10.57 32.68 -5.90
CA GLY A 270 11.64 33.38 -5.20
C GLY A 270 12.03 34.69 -5.90
N ASP A 271 12.25 34.66 -7.22
CA ASP A 271 12.60 35.86 -7.99
C ASP A 271 11.53 36.96 -7.88
N SER A 272 10.24 36.59 -7.79
CA SER A 272 9.13 37.52 -7.57
C SER A 272 9.10 38.15 -6.17
N ILE A 273 9.85 37.61 -5.20
CA ILE A 273 9.97 38.19 -3.85
C ILE A 273 11.12 39.20 -3.78
N TYR A 274 12.14 39.06 -4.63
CA TYR A 274 13.30 39.94 -4.69
C TYR A 274 13.16 41.14 -5.64
N GLY A 275 12.28 41.05 -6.65
CA GLY A 275 11.99 42.13 -7.60
C GLY A 275 10.95 43.11 -7.10
#